data_AF-A0A453FDI5-F1
#
_entry.id   AF-A0A453FDI5-F1
#
_cell.length_a   1.000
_cell.length_b   1.000
_cell.length_c   1.000
_cell.angle_alpha   90.00
_cell.angle_beta   90.00
_cell.angle_gamma   90.00
#
_symmetry.space_group_name_H-M   'P 1'
#
loop_
_entity.id
_entity.type
_entity.pdbx_description
1 polymer ?
#
loop_
_entity_poly.entity_id
_entity_poly.type
_entity_poly.pdbx_seq_one_letter_code
_entity_poly.pdbx_strand_id
1 'polypeptide(L)'
;NASGQFCGVAEMLGPVDFNKSMNFWQQDKWNGFFPVKWHIIKDVPNPQFRHIILENNENKPVTNSRDTQEVKFLQGAEMLNIFKNFSCKTSILDDFDFYENRQKVMQDRRGKPLTTSLDHLT
;
A
#
# COMPACT_ATOMS: atom_id res chain seq x y z
N ASN A 1 6.39 5.75 -6.20
CA ASN A 1 5.68 6.81 -6.96
C ASN A 1 6.16 6.81 -8.40
N ALA A 2 5.35 7.33 -9.34
CA ALA A 2 5.63 7.33 -10.79
C ALA A 2 5.61 5.93 -11.47
N SER A 3 4.90 4.95 -10.91
CA SER A 3 4.68 3.63 -11.54
C SER A 3 3.74 3.70 -12.75
N GLY A 4 2.88 4.71 -12.84
CA GLY A 4 1.85 4.81 -13.88
C GLY A 4 0.65 3.88 -13.68
N GLN A 5 0.51 3.28 -12.49
CA GLN A 5 -0.57 2.35 -12.14
C GLN A 5 -0.92 2.43 -10.65
N PHE A 6 -2.13 1.97 -10.32
CA PHE A 6 -2.48 1.57 -8.95
C PHE A 6 -2.25 0.06 -8.80
N CYS A 7 -1.75 -0.39 -7.64
CA CYS A 7 -1.33 -1.79 -7.42
C CYS A 7 -2.26 -2.62 -6.51
N GLY A 8 -3.29 -2.01 -5.92
CA GLY A 8 -4.22 -2.74 -5.07
C GLY A 8 -5.13 -1.85 -4.23
N VAL A 9 -5.92 -2.52 -3.39
CA VAL A 9 -6.88 -1.91 -2.46
C VAL A 9 -6.77 -2.62 -1.11
N ALA A 10 -6.70 -1.83 -0.04
CA ALA A 10 -6.68 -2.31 1.33
C ALA A 10 -7.69 -1.55 2.20
N GLU A 11 -8.20 -2.22 3.22
CA GLU A 11 -9.10 -1.70 4.24
C GLU A 11 -8.31 -1.37 5.51
N MET A 12 -8.49 -0.17 6.06
CA MET A 12 -8.00 0.20 7.39
C MET A 12 -8.90 -0.45 8.44
N LEU A 13 -8.32 -1.31 9.29
CA LEU A 13 -9.07 -2.12 10.25
C LEU A 13 -9.21 -1.49 11.64
N GLY A 14 -8.51 -0.40 11.90
CA GLY A 14 -8.49 0.23 13.21
C GLY A 14 -7.75 1.57 13.21
N PRO A 15 -7.78 2.30 14.34
CA PRO A 15 -7.16 3.62 14.46
C PRO A 15 -5.63 3.54 14.40
N VAL A 16 -5.00 4.70 14.25
CA VAL A 16 -3.54 4.85 14.32
C VAL A 16 -3.06 4.76 15.76
N ASP A 17 -2.08 3.90 16.02
CA ASP A 17 -1.29 3.84 17.24
C ASP A 17 0.07 4.51 17.01
N PHE A 18 0.27 5.71 17.55
CA PHE A 18 1.52 6.46 17.42
C PHE A 18 2.64 5.96 18.34
N ASN A 19 2.32 5.12 19.34
CA ASN A 19 3.33 4.54 20.24
C ASN A 19 4.00 3.31 19.63
N LYS A 20 3.50 2.82 18.49
CA LYS A 20 4.00 1.65 17.80
C LYS A 20 4.56 2.03 16.43
N SER A 21 5.88 2.03 16.31
CA SER A 21 6.57 2.17 15.02
C SER A 21 7.04 0.82 14.51
N MET A 22 7.03 0.64 13.18
CA MET A 22 7.47 -0.60 12.54
C MET A 22 8.90 -0.46 12.02
N ASN A 23 9.73 -1.49 12.22
CA ASN A 23 11.16 -1.48 11.86
C ASN A 23 11.46 -2.10 10.48
N PHE A 24 10.44 -2.55 9.76
CA PHE A 24 10.59 -3.11 8.42
C PHE A 24 10.67 -2.04 7.32
N TRP A 25 10.47 -0.76 7.64
CA TRP A 25 10.57 0.30 6.65
C TRP A 25 12.02 0.54 6.20
N GLN A 26 12.18 0.92 4.93
CA GLN A 26 13.50 1.24 4.38
C GLN A 26 14.10 2.52 4.99
N GLN A 27 13.27 3.49 5.36
CA GLN A 27 13.67 4.75 5.97
C GLN A 27 13.01 4.90 7.34
N ASP A 28 13.75 5.39 8.33
CA ASP A 28 13.31 5.53 9.72
C ASP A 28 12.53 6.84 9.96
N LYS A 29 11.67 7.22 9.01
CA LYS A 29 10.88 8.46 9.08
C LYS A 29 9.40 8.24 9.38
N TRP A 30 8.94 6.99 9.32
CA TRP A 30 7.53 6.64 9.48
C TRP A 30 7.27 6.26 10.93
N ASN A 31 6.42 7.05 11.60
CA ASN A 31 6.03 6.84 12.98
C ASN A 31 4.56 6.42 13.07
N GLY A 32 4.27 5.55 14.03
CA GLY A 32 2.95 5.00 14.23
C GLY A 32 2.58 3.85 13.29
N PHE A 33 1.45 3.23 13.58
CA PHE A 33 0.97 2.03 12.89
C PHE A 33 -0.56 1.96 12.93
N PHE A 34 -1.17 1.48 11.85
CA PHE A 34 -2.55 1.01 11.87
C PHE A 34 -2.65 -0.29 11.06
N PRO A 35 -3.48 -1.26 11.49
CA PRO A 35 -3.64 -2.52 10.76
C PRO A 35 -4.44 -2.31 9.48
N VAL A 36 -4.04 -3.02 8.41
CA VAL A 36 -4.77 -3.06 7.15
C VAL A 36 -5.03 -4.50 6.69
N LYS A 37 -6.09 -4.69 5.92
CA LYS A 37 -6.37 -5.93 5.17
C LYS A 37 -6.34 -5.65 3.68
N TRP A 38 -5.46 -6.33 2.95
CA TRP A 38 -5.48 -6.31 1.49
C TRP A 38 -6.69 -7.09 0.96
N HIS A 39 -7.48 -6.47 0.10
CA HIS A 39 -8.64 -7.10 -0.57
C HIS A 39 -8.36 -7.38 -2.04
N ILE A 40 -7.60 -6.51 -2.70
CA ILE A 40 -7.23 -6.63 -4.11
C ILE A 40 -5.74 -6.34 -4.23
N ILE A 41 -4.99 -7.25 -4.84
CA ILE A 41 -3.56 -7.10 -5.12
C ILE A 41 -3.37 -7.36 -6.62
N LYS A 42 -3.35 -6.28 -7.42
CA LYS A 42 -3.11 -6.35 -8.87
C LYS A 42 -2.84 -4.98 -9.46
N ASP A 43 -2.11 -4.97 -10.57
CA ASP A 43 -1.81 -3.75 -11.29
C ASP A 43 -2.95 -3.35 -12.22
N VAL A 44 -3.38 -2.09 -12.09
CA VAL A 44 -4.34 -1.45 -12.98
C VAL A 44 -3.75 -0.14 -13.51
N PRO A 45 -3.51 -0.01 -14.83
CA PRO A 45 -2.89 1.16 -15.42
C PRO A 45 -3.71 2.45 -15.21
N ASN A 46 -3.01 3.57 -14.98
CA ASN A 46 -3.63 4.89 -14.81
C ASN A 46 -4.67 5.27 -15.88
N PRO A 47 -4.49 4.97 -17.19
CA PRO A 47 -5.52 5.26 -18.20
C PRO A 47 -6.92 4.74 -17.86
N GLN A 48 -7.03 3.66 -17.09
CA GLN A 48 -8.33 3.13 -16.65
C GLN A 48 -9.04 4.06 -15.66
N PHE A 49 -8.33 4.94 -14.96
CA PHE A 49 -8.91 5.81 -13.91
C PHE A 49 -8.91 7.30 -14.28
N ARG A 50 -8.23 7.72 -15.35
CA ARG A 50 -8.03 9.14 -15.70
C ARG A 50 -9.33 9.94 -15.90
N HIS A 51 -10.43 9.27 -16.23
CA HIS A 51 -11.73 9.89 -16.41
C HIS A 51 -12.43 10.24 -15.09
N ILE A 52 -11.98 9.67 -13.97
CA ILE A 52 -12.54 9.95 -12.65
C ILE A 52 -11.94 11.27 -12.14
N ILE A 53 -12.77 12.31 -12.13
CA ILE A 53 -12.39 13.67 -11.72
C ILE A 53 -12.78 13.92 -10.27
N LEU A 54 -11.84 14.51 -9.52
CA LEU A 54 -12.02 14.83 -8.11
C LEU A 54 -12.24 16.33 -7.92
N GLU A 55 -13.50 16.72 -7.66
CA GLU A 55 -13.87 18.11 -7.38
C GLU A 55 -13.17 18.69 -6.15
N ASN A 56 -12.89 17.85 -5.15
CA ASN A 56 -12.15 18.21 -3.94
C ASN A 56 -10.62 18.21 -4.14
N ASN A 57 -10.14 18.10 -5.37
CA ASN A 57 -8.72 18.15 -5.73
C ASN A 57 -8.53 18.98 -7.02
N GLU A 58 -9.07 20.20 -7.04
CA GLU A 58 -8.92 21.15 -8.16
C GLU A 58 -9.41 20.58 -9.51
N ASN A 59 -10.41 19.70 -9.50
CA ASN A 59 -10.90 18.97 -10.67
C ASN A 59 -9.80 18.20 -11.43
N LYS A 60 -8.77 17.75 -10.72
CA LYS A 60 -7.72 16.90 -11.29
C LYS A 60 -8.22 15.44 -11.37
N PRO A 61 -7.69 14.65 -12.33
CA PRO A 61 -7.90 13.20 -12.35
C PRO A 61 -7.42 12.54 -11.04
N VAL A 62 -8.09 11.47 -10.62
CA VAL A 62 -7.69 10.69 -9.43
C VAL A 62 -6.26 10.14 -9.52
N THR A 63 -5.73 9.96 -10.73
CA THR A 63 -4.34 9.54 -10.96
C THR A 63 -3.29 10.59 -10.55
N ASN A 64 -3.73 11.82 -10.27
CA ASN A 64 -2.88 12.94 -9.88
C ASN A 64 -2.99 13.27 -8.38
N SER A 65 -3.68 12.41 -7.62
CA SER A 65 -3.82 12.50 -6.18
C SER A 65 -2.47 12.41 -5.46
N ARG A 66 -2.32 13.21 -4.39
CA ARG A 66 -1.21 13.05 -3.43
C ARG A 66 -1.58 12.01 -2.38
N ASP A 67 -0.58 11.61 -1.60
CA ASP A 67 -0.79 10.71 -0.46
C ASP A 67 -1.92 11.23 0.44
N THR A 68 -2.78 10.34 0.92
CA THR A 68 -3.98 10.62 1.74
C THR A 68 -5.10 11.47 1.10
N GLN A 69 -5.07 11.73 -0.23
CA GLN A 69 -6.19 12.40 -0.91
C GLN A 69 -7.50 11.61 -0.74
N GLU A 70 -8.51 12.26 -0.18
CA GLU A 70 -9.85 11.68 -0.06
C GLU A 70 -10.53 11.57 -1.43
N VAL A 71 -11.05 10.38 -1.73
CA VAL A 71 -11.92 10.12 -2.87
C VAL A 71 -13.34 9.90 -2.35
N LYS A 72 -14.27 10.76 -2.78
CA LYS A 72 -15.67 10.66 -2.34
C LYS A 72 -16.32 9.36 -2.80
N PHE A 73 -17.41 8.98 -2.13
CA PHE A 73 -18.06 7.69 -2.27
C PHE A 73 -18.34 7.27 -3.73
N LEU A 74 -18.91 8.15 -4.56
CA LEU A 74 -19.28 7.80 -5.93
C LEU A 74 -18.05 7.47 -6.79
N GLN A 75 -17.03 8.33 -6.75
CA GLN A 75 -15.76 8.09 -7.44
C GLN A 75 -15.03 6.86 -6.88
N GLY A 76 -15.07 6.66 -5.56
CA GLY A 76 -14.47 5.50 -4.91
C GLY A 76 -15.14 4.18 -5.33
N ALA A 77 -16.46 4.16 -5.41
CA ALA A 77 -17.22 3.01 -5.89
C ALA A 77 -16.89 2.67 -7.35
N GLU A 78 -16.75 3.69 -8.21
CA GLU A 78 -16.31 3.52 -9.59
C GLU A 78 -14.89 2.94 -9.68
N MET A 79 -13.94 3.46 -8.90
CA MET A 79 -12.59 2.89 -8.80
C MET A 79 -12.62 1.42 -8.39
N LEU A 80 -13.42 1.05 -7.39
CA LEU A 80 -13.58 -0.34 -6.94
C LEU A 80 -14.16 -1.23 -8.05
N ASN A 81 -15.12 -0.72 -8.83
CA ASN A 81 -15.68 -1.45 -9.96
C ASN A 81 -14.65 -1.68 -11.08
N ILE A 82 -13.82 -0.67 -11.39
CA ILE A 82 -12.71 -0.81 -12.34
C ILE A 82 -11.72 -1.86 -11.83
N PHE A 83 -11.31 -1.75 -10.56
CA PHE A 83 -10.47 -2.78 -9.94
C PHE A 83 -11.11 -4.16 -10.07
N LYS A 84 -12.38 -4.35 -9.71
CA LYS A 84 -13.02 -5.67 -9.78
C LYS A 84 -12.99 -6.27 -11.18
N ASN A 85 -13.31 -5.47 -12.21
CA ASN A 85 -13.54 -5.97 -13.57
C ASN A 85 -12.30 -5.98 -14.47
N PHE A 86 -11.23 -5.23 -14.12
CA PHE A 86 -10.02 -5.22 -14.93
C PHE A 86 -9.31 -6.58 -14.90
N SER A 87 -9.12 -7.20 -16.07
CA SER A 87 -8.32 -8.42 -16.19
C SER A 87 -6.84 -8.07 -16.14
N CYS A 88 -6.23 -8.20 -14.96
CA CYS A 88 -4.80 -7.95 -14.78
C CYS A 88 -3.95 -9.06 -15.39
N LYS A 89 -2.71 -8.72 -15.72
CA LYS A 89 -1.67 -9.67 -16.12
C LYS A 89 -0.50 -9.71 -15.15
N THR A 90 -0.41 -8.73 -14.25
CA THR A 90 0.71 -8.57 -13.31
C THR A 90 0.23 -8.08 -11.94
N SER A 91 1.02 -8.38 -10.93
CA SER A 91 0.91 -7.83 -9.58
C SER A 91 2.26 -7.86 -8.88
N ILE A 92 2.38 -7.16 -7.74
CA ILE A 92 3.57 -7.24 -6.87
C ILE A 92 3.87 -8.67 -6.39
N LEU A 93 2.88 -9.58 -6.40
CA LEU A 93 3.08 -10.97 -5.99
C LEU A 93 3.94 -11.76 -6.98
N ASP A 94 3.99 -11.32 -8.25
CA ASP A 94 4.85 -11.96 -9.26
C ASP A 94 6.34 -11.76 -8.93
N ASP A 95 6.66 -10.70 -8.18
CA ASP A 95 8.02 -10.33 -7.74
C ASP A 95 8.28 -10.71 -6.27
N PHE A 96 7.44 -11.55 -5.65
CA PHE A 96 7.52 -11.81 -4.20
C PHE A 96 8.89 -12.35 -3.77
N ASP A 97 9.44 -13.32 -4.50
CA ASP A 97 10.76 -13.90 -4.21
C ASP A 97 11.89 -12.87 -4.34
N PHE A 98 11.76 -11.91 -5.25
CA PHE A 98 12.72 -10.81 -5.38
C PHE A 98 12.74 -9.95 -4.11
N TYR A 99 11.57 -9.58 -3.59
CA TYR A 99 11.46 -8.77 -2.37
C TYR A 99 11.93 -9.51 -1.12
N GLU A 100 11.60 -10.80 -0.99
CA GLU A 100 12.08 -11.65 0.11
C GLU A 100 13.60 -11.72 0.15
N ASN A 101 14.25 -11.96 -0.99
CA ASN A 101 15.70 -12.00 -1.08
C ASN A 101 16.34 -10.64 -0.79
N ARG A 102 15.75 -9.55 -1.30
CA ARG A 102 16.24 -8.20 -1.04
C ARG A 102 16.13 -7.82 0.44
N GLN A 103 15.06 -8.23 1.12
CA GLN A 103 14.89 -8.00 2.55
C GLN A 103 15.99 -8.70 3.36
N LYS A 104 16.31 -9.97 3.08
CA LYS A 104 17.39 -10.71 3.74
C LYS A 104 18.73 -10.00 3.62
N VAL A 105 19.10 -9.60 2.40
CA VAL A 105 20.36 -8.85 2.14
C VAL A 105 20.41 -7.52 2.91
N MET A 106 19.28 -6.80 3.00
CA MET A 106 19.22 -5.54 3.76
C MET A 106 19.34 -5.75 5.28
N GLN A 107 18.76 -6.82 5.82
CA GLN A 107 18.87 -7.16 7.24
C GLN A 107 20.30 -7.56 7.61
N ASP A 108 20.98 -8.35 6.78
CA ASP A 108 22.37 -8.74 7.01
C ASP A 108 23.31 -7.53 7.05
N ARG A 109 23.09 -6.54 6.17
CA ARG A 109 23.85 -5.28 6.14
C ARG A 109 23.60 -4.38 7.35
N ARG A 110 22.41 -4.46 7.97
CA ARG A 110 22.05 -3.65 9.14
C ARG A 110 22.70 -4.15 10.44
N GLY A 111 23.22 -5.38 10.47
CA GLY A 111 23.78 -6.00 11.68
C GLY A 111 22.68 -6.31 12.71
N LYS A 112 22.44 -7.60 13.01
CA LYS A 112 21.45 -8.03 14.01
C LYS A 112 21.79 -7.46 15.41
N PRO A 113 20.78 -7.04 16.20
CA PRO A 113 19.90 -8.00 16.84
C PRO A 113 18.40 -7.65 16.80
N LEU A 114 17.57 -8.64 16.49
CA LEU A 114 16.19 -8.69 17.01
C LEU A 114 16.13 -9.87 17.96
N THR A 115 16.09 -9.55 19.25
CA THR A 115 15.69 -10.46 20.32
C THR A 115 14.27 -10.94 20.02
N THR A 116 14.12 -12.25 19.83
CA THR A 116 12.85 -12.94 19.93
C THR A 116 12.37 -12.83 21.38
N SER A 117 11.45 -11.91 21.68
CA SER A 117 10.63 -12.03 22.89
C SER A 117 9.38 -12.85 22.53
N LEU A 118 9.56 -14.17 22.47
CA LEU A 118 8.46 -15.11 22.59
C LEU A 118 8.81 -16.18 23.63
N ASP A 119 9.15 -15.73 24.84
CA ASP A 119 9.24 -16.60 26.02
C ASP A 119 8.63 -15.86 27.22
N HIS A 120 7.33 -16.04 27.42
CA HIS A 120 6.73 -16.24 28.75
C HIS A 120 5.29 -16.74 28.60
N LEU A 121 5.17 -18.05 28.34
CA LEU A 121 4.08 -18.87 28.86
C LEU A 121 4.72 -19.92 29.77
N THR A 122 4.72 -19.61 31.07
CA THR A 122 4.85 -20.55 32.18
C THR A 122 3.87 -20.09 33.24
#